data_AF-Q47IK1-F1
#
_entry.id   AF-Q47IK1-F1
#
_cell.length_a   1.000
_cell.length_b   1.000
_cell.length_c   1.000
_cell.angle_alpha   90.00
_cell.angle_beta   90.00
_cell.angle_gamma   90.00
#
_symmetry.space_group_name_H-M   'P 1'
#
loop_
_entity.id
_entity.type
_entity.pdbx_description
1 polymer ?
#
loop_
_entity_poly.entity_id
_entity_poly.type
_entity_poly.pdbx_seq_one_letter_code
_entity_poly.pdbx_strand_id
1 'polypeptide(L)'
;MLKPSIRPPRPQLTGPIFAYALADVFGLSCVGIGASWFAAGKGAIIANFPTSMAEAVICTAGGAAVMLWSVARILREIAKQAPEMQARYDAYIAANHPDKIRPSSETD
;
A
#
# COMPACT_ATOMS: atom_id res chain seq x y z
N MET A 1 -7.80 34.02 1.09
CA MET A 1 -7.58 32.82 1.93
C MET A 1 -8.15 31.64 1.17
N LEU A 2 -7.33 30.66 0.79
CA LEU A 2 -7.81 29.46 0.10
C LEU A 2 -8.72 28.67 1.05
N LYS A 3 -9.86 28.21 0.55
CA LYS A 3 -10.85 27.45 1.30
C LYS A 3 -10.18 26.19 1.88
N PRO A 4 -10.31 25.87 3.18
CA PRO A 4 -9.73 24.66 3.75
C PRO A 4 -10.20 23.43 2.95
N SER A 5 -9.28 22.50 2.70
CA SER A 5 -9.57 21.27 1.96
C SER A 5 -10.67 20.50 2.69
N ILE A 6 -11.76 20.19 1.98
CA ILE A 6 -12.88 19.36 2.48
C ILE A 6 -12.44 17.90 2.66
N ARG A 7 -11.29 17.51 2.08
CA ARG A 7 -10.76 16.15 2.22
C ARG A 7 -9.83 16.04 3.42
N PRO A 8 -9.95 14.95 4.21
CA PRO A 8 -9.01 14.67 5.27
C PRO A 8 -7.59 14.52 4.71
N PRO A 9 -6.57 14.87 5.51
CA PRO A 9 -5.18 14.75 5.10
C PRO A 9 -4.84 13.29 4.74
N ARG A 10 -3.96 13.11 3.75
CA ARG A 10 -3.47 11.81 3.31
C ARG A 10 -1.96 11.70 3.53
N PRO A 11 -1.42 10.49 3.78
CA PRO A 11 0.01 10.26 3.81
C PRO A 11 0.67 10.76 2.52
N GLN A 12 1.88 11.31 2.65
CA GLN A 12 2.68 11.76 1.52
C GLN A 12 3.31 10.56 0.82
N LEU A 13 3.30 10.58 -0.52
CA LEU A 13 4.00 9.60 -1.32
C LEU A 13 5.51 9.88 -1.26
N THR A 14 6.23 9.12 -0.46
CA THR A 14 7.70 9.21 -0.40
C THR A 14 8.33 8.30 -1.45
N GLY A 15 9.57 8.62 -1.87
CA GLY A 15 10.34 7.76 -2.78
C GLY A 15 10.41 6.29 -2.35
N PRO A 16 10.65 5.98 -1.06
CA PRO A 16 10.57 4.62 -0.54
C PRO A 16 9.19 3.97 -0.71
N ILE A 17 8.09 4.67 -0.38
CA ILE A 17 6.73 4.12 -0.56
C ILE A 17 6.49 3.80 -2.03
N PHE A 18 6.91 4.68 -2.95
CA PHE A 18 6.79 4.45 -4.38
C PHE A 18 7.58 3.21 -4.83
N ALA A 19 8.83 3.06 -4.38
CA ALA A 19 9.65 1.91 -4.72
C ALA A 19 9.06 0.58 -4.21
N TYR A 20 8.55 0.54 -2.99
CA TYR A 20 7.86 -0.64 -2.48
C TYR A 20 6.53 -0.91 -3.21
N ALA A 21 5.81 0.12 -3.64
CA ALA A 21 4.61 -0.05 -4.44
C ALA A 21 4.94 -0.66 -5.82
N LEU A 22 6.06 -0.29 -6.44
CA LEU A 22 6.52 -0.96 -7.67
C LEU A 22 6.87 -2.44 -7.43
N ALA A 23 7.51 -2.75 -6.29
CA ALA A 23 7.77 -4.13 -5.90
C ALA A 23 6.48 -4.93 -5.66
N ASP A 24 5.43 -4.30 -5.10
CA ASP A 24 4.12 -4.92 -4.93
C ASP A 24 3.43 -5.20 -6.27
N VAL A 25 3.47 -4.25 -7.21
CA VAL A 25 2.95 -4.45 -8.58
C VAL A 25 3.70 -5.58 -9.29
N PHE A 26 5.01 -5.67 -9.11
CA PHE A 26 5.79 -6.82 -9.59
C PHE A 26 5.32 -8.13 -8.95
N GLY A 27 5.13 -8.15 -7.63
CA GLY A 27 4.61 -9.32 -6.90
C GLY A 27 3.23 -9.76 -7.40
N LEU A 28 2.29 -8.82 -7.58
CA LEU A 28 0.98 -9.06 -8.18
C LEU A 28 1.07 -9.63 -9.59
N SER A 29 2.00 -9.13 -10.40
CA SER A 29 2.23 -9.63 -11.76
C SER A 29 2.73 -11.08 -11.72
N CYS A 30 3.69 -11.40 -10.84
CA CYS A 30 4.18 -12.76 -10.63
C CYS A 30 3.08 -13.71 -10.16
N VAL A 31 2.25 -13.28 -9.19
CA VAL A 31 1.09 -14.07 -8.74
C VAL A 31 0.12 -14.30 -9.88
N GLY A 32 -0.24 -13.26 -10.65
CA GLY A 32 -1.17 -13.39 -11.77
C GLY A 32 -0.68 -14.36 -12.84
N ILE A 33 0.59 -14.21 -13.26
CA ILE A 33 1.21 -15.09 -14.25
C ILE A 33 1.33 -16.53 -13.73
N GLY A 34 1.83 -16.71 -12.51
CA GLY A 34 1.97 -18.03 -11.90
C GLY A 34 0.63 -18.73 -11.66
N ALA A 35 -0.36 -18.02 -11.11
CA ALA A 35 -1.70 -18.54 -10.87
C ALA A 35 -2.42 -18.91 -12.17
N SER A 36 -2.22 -18.14 -13.24
CA SER A 36 -2.81 -18.43 -14.55
C SER A 36 -2.39 -19.80 -15.10
N TRP A 37 -1.18 -20.26 -14.76
CA TRP A 37 -0.71 -21.59 -15.14
C TRP A 37 -1.56 -22.70 -14.51
N PHE A 38 -1.96 -22.54 -13.25
CA PHE A 38 -2.81 -23.50 -12.56
C PHE A 38 -4.26 -23.47 -13.05
N ALA A 39 -4.72 -22.31 -13.54
CA ALA A 39 -6.09 -22.14 -14.03
C ALA A 39 -6.28 -22.59 -15.50
N ALA A 40 -5.31 -22.28 -16.37
CA ALA A 40 -5.45 -22.44 -17.82
C ALA A 40 -4.34 -23.25 -18.50
N GLY A 41 -3.31 -23.70 -17.75
CA GLY A 41 -2.17 -24.45 -18.27
C GLY A 41 -1.00 -23.58 -18.73
N LYS A 42 0.00 -24.20 -19.38
CA LYS A 42 1.26 -23.53 -19.78
C LYS A 42 1.00 -22.31 -20.68
N GLY A 43 1.65 -21.19 -20.36
CA GLY A 43 1.72 -20.01 -21.23
C GLY A 43 0.41 -19.21 -21.35
N ALA A 44 -0.49 -19.29 -20.37
CA ALA A 44 -1.79 -18.64 -20.41
C ALA A 44 -1.75 -17.09 -20.48
N ILE A 45 -0.67 -16.46 -20.02
CA ILE A 45 -0.50 -14.99 -20.03
C ILE A 45 0.77 -14.57 -20.78
N ILE A 46 1.91 -15.23 -20.54
CA ILE A 46 3.17 -14.99 -21.27
C ILE A 46 3.54 -16.25 -22.03
N ALA A 47 3.77 -16.13 -23.33
CA ALA A 47 4.23 -17.25 -24.14
C ALA A 47 5.53 -17.82 -23.55
N ASN A 48 5.54 -19.12 -23.28
CA ASN A 48 6.67 -19.83 -22.66
C ASN A 48 7.00 -19.44 -21.20
N PHE A 49 6.06 -18.88 -20.42
CA PHE A 49 6.24 -18.76 -18.96
C PHE A 49 4.91 -18.67 -18.21
N PRO A 50 4.69 -19.47 -17.15
CA PRO A 50 5.52 -20.55 -16.62
C PRO A 50 5.54 -21.79 -17.53
N THR A 51 6.68 -22.45 -17.67
CA THR A 51 6.83 -23.68 -18.50
C THR A 51 6.73 -24.96 -17.69
N SER A 52 6.87 -24.89 -16.36
CA SER A 52 6.82 -26.04 -15.47
C SER A 52 6.01 -25.73 -14.20
N MET A 53 5.56 -26.79 -13.52
CA MET A 53 4.86 -26.67 -12.24
C MET A 53 5.76 -26.00 -11.18
N ALA A 54 7.05 -26.34 -11.15
CA ALA A 54 8.00 -25.74 -10.22
C ALA A 54 8.13 -24.22 -10.45
N GLU A 55 8.24 -23.77 -11.70
CA GLU A 55 8.26 -22.35 -12.05
C GLU A 55 6.94 -21.65 -11.66
N ALA A 56 5.80 -22.28 -11.90
CA ALA A 56 4.50 -21.72 -11.53
C ALA A 56 4.37 -21.54 -10.01
N VAL A 57 4.80 -22.53 -9.22
CA VAL A 57 4.82 -22.44 -7.75
C VAL A 57 5.77 -21.35 -7.28
N ILE A 58 7.01 -21.33 -7.78
CA ILE A 58 8.02 -20.32 -7.38
C ILE A 58 7.56 -18.92 -7.77
N CYS A 59 7.00 -18.74 -8.96
CA CYS A 59 6.50 -17.44 -9.41
C CYS A 59 5.34 -16.97 -8.55
N THR A 60 4.38 -17.85 -8.26
CA THR A 60 3.21 -17.51 -7.44
C THR A 60 3.60 -17.25 -5.98
N ALA A 61 4.32 -18.18 -5.35
CA ALA A 61 4.71 -18.07 -3.94
C ALA A 61 5.74 -16.95 -3.74
N GLY A 62 6.70 -16.79 -4.65
CA GLY A 62 7.66 -15.69 -4.65
C GLY A 62 6.98 -14.33 -4.83
N GLY A 63 6.03 -14.22 -5.76
CA GLY A 63 5.22 -13.02 -5.94
C GLY A 63 4.45 -12.66 -4.67
N ALA A 64 3.77 -13.63 -4.05
CA ALA A 64 3.05 -13.43 -2.79
C ALA A 64 3.97 -13.00 -1.64
N ALA A 65 5.16 -13.60 -1.52
CA ALA A 65 6.15 -13.21 -0.53
C ALA A 65 6.62 -11.76 -0.74
N VAL A 66 6.88 -11.35 -1.99
CA VAL A 66 7.25 -9.97 -2.32
C VAL A 66 6.12 -8.99 -2.01
N MET A 67 4.86 -9.33 -2.29
CA MET A 67 3.70 -8.50 -1.94
C MET A 67 3.62 -8.27 -0.44
N LEU A 68 3.64 -9.35 0.36
CA LEU A 68 3.58 -9.26 1.82
C LEU A 68 4.73 -8.43 2.40
N TRP A 69 5.94 -8.65 1.89
CA TRP A 69 7.11 -7.88 2.28
C TRP A 69 6.98 -6.40 1.92
N SER A 70 6.49 -6.09 0.71
CA SER A 70 6.33 -4.72 0.21
C SER A 70 5.27 -3.95 0.99
N VAL A 71 4.10 -4.55 1.22
CA VAL A 71 3.01 -3.96 2.02
C VAL A 71 3.48 -3.67 3.44
N ALA A 72 4.17 -4.60 4.10
CA ALA A 72 4.72 -4.37 5.43
C ALA A 72 5.69 -3.18 5.47
N ARG A 73 6.51 -3.00 4.41
CA ARG A 73 7.42 -1.87 4.28
C ARG A 73 6.69 -0.55 4.01
N ILE A 74 5.67 -0.54 3.15
CA ILE A 74 4.83 0.64 2.91
C ILE A 74 4.17 1.11 4.19
N LEU A 75 3.55 0.19 4.95
CA LEU A 75 2.93 0.50 6.23
C LEU A 75 3.95 1.05 7.22
N ARG A 76 5.18 0.53 7.25
CA ARG A 76 6.25 1.07 8.08
C ARG A 76 6.65 2.50 7.69
N GLU A 77 6.71 2.81 6.40
CA GLU A 77 7.01 4.18 5.94
C GLU A 77 5.86 5.15 6.18
N ILE A 78 4.60 4.69 6.09
CA ILE A 78 3.43 5.49 6.47
C ILE A 78 3.42 5.75 7.98
N ALA A 79 3.74 4.74 8.80
CA ALA A 79 3.79 4.89 10.26
C ALA A 79 4.80 5.96 10.71
N LYS A 80 5.91 6.15 9.98
CA LYS A 80 6.87 7.24 10.25
C LYS A 80 6.26 8.64 10.05
N GLN A 81 5.23 8.76 9.21
CA GLN A 81 4.53 10.02 8.96
C GLN A 81 3.40 10.29 9.97
N ALA A 82 3.13 9.36 10.90
CA ALA A 82 1.98 9.46 11.81
C ALA A 82 1.93 10.77 12.63
N PRO A 83 3.03 11.30 13.20
CA PRO A 83 2.96 12.54 13.99
C PRO A 83 2.58 13.76 13.14
N GLU A 84 3.18 13.90 11.95
CA GLU A 84 2.84 15.00 11.02
C GLU A 84 1.38 14.87 10.56
N MET A 85 0.94 13.65 10.27
CA MET A 85 -0.42 13.36 9.84
C MET A 85 -1.45 13.67 10.93
N GLN A 86 -1.14 13.40 12.20
CA GLN A 86 -1.99 13.75 13.33
C GLN A 86 -2.15 15.26 13.45
N ALA A 87 -1.05 16.02 13.41
CA ALA A 87 -1.10 17.48 13.48
C ALA A 87 -1.93 18.10 12.33
N ARG A 88 -1.77 17.58 11.11
CA ARG A 88 -2.56 18.00 9.94
C ARG A 88 -4.03 17.64 10.08
N TYR A 89 -4.33 16.50 10.70
CA TYR A 89 -5.70 16.06 10.96
C TYR A 89 -6.37 16.93 12.02
N ASP A 90 -5.66 17.25 13.11
CA ASP A 90 -6.18 18.12 14.17
C ASP A 90 -6.47 19.54 13.62
N ALA A 91 -5.59 20.08 12.78
CA ALA A 91 -5.83 21.33 12.08
C ALA A 91 -7.03 21.26 11.11
N TYR A 92 -7.20 20.12 10.41
CA TYR A 92 -8.36 19.88 9.54
C TYR A 92 -9.67 19.85 10.35
N ILE A 93 -9.69 19.20 11.51
CA ILE A 93 -10.85 19.13 12.41
C ILE A 93 -11.17 20.52 12.95
N ALA A 94 -10.18 21.27 13.44
CA ALA A 94 -10.40 22.64 13.92
C ALA A 94 -11.02 23.57 12.85
N ALA A 95 -10.62 23.41 11.59
CA ALA A 95 -11.09 24.25 10.50
C ALA A 95 -12.46 23.84 9.92
N ASN A 96 -12.82 22.55 9.93
CA ASN A 96 -14.00 22.04 9.22
C ASN A 96 -15.04 21.37 10.12
N HIS A 97 -14.66 20.91 11.31
CA HIS A 97 -15.50 20.19 12.27
C HIS A 97 -15.19 20.63 13.72
N PRO A 98 -15.43 21.90 14.07
CA PRO A 98 -15.09 22.42 15.39
C PRO A 98 -15.85 21.70 16.53
N ASP A 99 -16.99 21.09 16.21
CA ASP A 99 -17.78 20.23 17.11
C ASP A 99 -17.07 18.93 17.50
N LYS A 100 -16.04 18.52 16.74
CA LYS A 100 -15.32 17.24 16.91
C LYS A 100 -13.90 17.42 17.42
N ILE A 101 -13.52 18.63 17.82
CA ILE A 101 -12.22 18.88 18.45
C ILE A 101 -12.15 17.99 19.70
N ARG A 102 -11.15 17.11 19.75
CA ARG A 102 -10.94 16.26 20.93
C ARG A 102 -10.75 17.18 22.15
N PRO A 103 -11.52 17.00 23.24
CA PRO A 103 -11.21 17.71 24.47
C PRO A 103 -9.79 17.32 24.88
N SER A 104 -8.96 18.32 25.18
CA SER A 104 -7.64 18.11 25.76
C SER A 104 -7.83 17.25 27.00
N SER A 105 -7.18 16.09 27.06
CA SER A 105 -7.08 15.28 28.27
C SER A 105 -6.12 15.99 29.24
N GLU A 106 -6.50 17.18 29.66
CA GLU A 106 -5.89 17.98 30.70
C GLU A 106 -6.98 18.16 31.75
N THR A 107 -7.18 17.09 32.51
CA THR A 107 -7.80 17.15 33.83
C THR A 107 -7.02 16.14 34.67
N ASP A 108 -6.17 16.72 35.50
CA ASP A 108 -5.37 16.19 36.63
C ASP A 108 -4.13 15.32 36.35
#